data_AF-A0AAV3T0J8-F1
#
_entry.id   AF-A0AAV3T0J8-F1
#
_cell.length_a   1.000
_cell.length_b   1.000
_cell.length_c   1.000
_cell.angle_alpha   90.00
_cell.angle_beta   90.00
_cell.angle_gamma   90.00
#
_symmetry.space_group_name_H-M   'P 1'
#
loop_
_entity.id
_entity.type
_entity.pdbx_description
1 polymer ?
#
loop_
_entity_poly.entity_id
_entity_poly.type
_entity_poly.pdbx_seq_one_letter_code
_entity_poly.pdbx_strand_id
1 'polypeptide(L)'
;MRISLHSPGMRSFKIGSAFGIPIKVDLTFLLILPLLAWIIGTQVGDWVTILNGVFGTSLDQAVLTQDSREWYLGLAAAVGLFAGVVLHELGHSVVAIRYGYPIDSITLWILGGIASLSEQPEDWRHEFSIAIAGPIVSIVLGALSWVVLTLFPPSLDLVRFVFGYLALMNFALAAFNLLPGFPMDGGRVLRALLARNRPFARATQMAAEVGKLFAILLGIVGLFANLFLILIAFFIYIGASSESQRTTMTAAFEGVTVDDVMTPERDLKTVAKDTTVAELMERMFSERHTGYPVTENGRVVGMVTLEDARNVKEVERDAYTVGDVMTNDVYTIPQYGDAMSALEAMQEHGVGRLIVVDANGDTVGLVSRTDLMTAFNIIQNTGRKAESPSLRT
;
A
#
# COMPACT_ATOMS: atom_id res chain seq x y z
N MET A 1 -17.59 -1.30 24.53
CA MET A 1 -16.25 -0.72 24.72
C MET A 1 -15.52 -0.89 23.39
N ARG A 2 -15.40 0.16 22.57
CA ARG A 2 -14.75 0.08 21.25
C ARG A 2 -13.24 -0.09 21.45
N ILE A 3 -12.76 -1.33 21.43
CA ILE A 3 -11.32 -1.60 21.40
C ILE A 3 -10.90 -1.43 19.94
N SER A 4 -10.28 -0.30 19.64
CA SER A 4 -9.55 -0.06 18.39
C SER A 4 -8.27 -0.90 18.43
N LEU A 5 -8.36 -2.17 18.06
CA LEU A 5 -7.19 -3.03 17.92
C LEU A 5 -6.48 -2.67 16.61
N HIS A 6 -5.27 -2.14 16.77
CA HIS A 6 -4.32 -1.99 15.67
C HIS A 6 -4.11 -3.35 14.99
N SER A 7 -4.38 -3.39 13.70
CA SER A 7 -3.96 -4.44 12.76
C SER A 7 -2.47 -4.79 12.97
N PRO A 8 -1.98 -5.99 12.60
CA PRO A 8 -0.54 -6.26 12.45
C PRO A 8 0.08 -5.51 11.25
N GLY A 9 -0.46 -4.34 10.92
CA GLY A 9 0.14 -3.34 10.03
C GLY A 9 1.23 -2.57 10.79
N MET A 10 2.27 -2.19 10.04
CA MET A 10 3.50 -1.58 10.52
C MET A 10 3.25 -0.55 11.66
N ARG A 11 3.96 -0.69 12.79
CA ARG A 11 3.79 0.18 13.96
C ARG A 11 4.16 1.61 13.59
N SER A 12 3.14 2.44 13.38
CA SER A 12 3.30 3.86 13.05
C SER A 12 2.90 4.77 14.22
N PHE A 13 3.62 5.88 14.36
CA PHE A 13 3.45 6.85 15.45
C PHE A 13 3.04 8.20 14.87
N LYS A 14 1.99 8.81 15.41
CA LYS A 14 1.60 10.17 15.01
C LYS A 14 2.62 11.18 15.53
N ILE A 15 3.21 11.95 14.62
CA ILE A 15 4.18 13.02 14.95
C ILE A 15 3.56 14.42 14.91
N GLY A 16 2.42 14.58 14.23
CA GLY A 16 1.76 15.88 14.10
C GLY A 16 0.51 15.82 13.23
N SER A 17 0.05 16.99 12.80
CA SER A 17 -1.03 17.12 11.82
C SER A 17 -0.89 18.40 11.01
N ALA A 18 -1.22 18.34 9.73
CA ALA A 18 -1.27 19.50 8.83
C ALA A 18 -2.59 19.48 8.04
N PHE A 19 -3.28 20.62 7.94
CA PHE A 19 -4.57 20.74 7.26
C PHE A 19 -5.63 19.72 7.72
N GLY A 20 -5.60 19.33 9.00
CA GLY A 20 -6.48 18.31 9.57
C GLY A 20 -6.04 16.86 9.32
N ILE A 21 -4.97 16.64 8.55
CA ILE A 21 -4.45 15.31 8.21
C ILE A 21 -3.41 14.89 9.26
N PRO A 22 -3.57 13.75 9.94
CA PRO A 22 -2.54 13.18 10.81
C PRO A 22 -1.28 12.80 10.02
N ILE A 23 -0.12 13.26 10.47
CA ILE A 23 1.19 12.84 9.93
C ILE A 23 1.75 11.77 10.86
N LYS A 24 2.03 10.60 10.30
CA LYS A 24 2.52 9.41 10.99
C LYS A 24 3.90 9.03 10.47
N VAL A 25 4.69 8.41 11.33
CA VAL A 25 6.01 7.88 11.00
C VAL A 25 6.02 6.40 11.34
N ASP A 26 6.37 5.57 10.36
CA ASP A 26 6.54 4.14 10.55
C ASP A 26 7.86 3.82 11.28
N LEU A 27 7.92 2.70 12.00
CA LEU A 27 9.14 2.24 12.66
C LEU A 27 10.32 2.12 11.68
N THR A 28 10.09 1.70 10.43
CA THR A 28 11.13 1.61 9.39
C THR A 28 11.76 2.96 9.07
N PHE A 29 11.02 4.06 9.25
CA PHE A 29 11.52 5.40 9.03
C PHE A 29 12.62 5.78 10.04
N LEU A 30 12.52 5.30 11.27
CA LEU A 30 13.54 5.55 12.31
C LEU A 30 14.89 4.90 11.95
N LEU A 31 14.89 3.88 11.09
CA LEU A 31 16.09 3.24 10.59
C LEU A 31 16.64 3.94 9.35
N ILE A 32 15.78 4.38 8.42
CA ILE A 32 16.22 4.95 7.15
C ILE A 32 16.79 6.36 7.31
N LEU A 33 16.26 7.19 8.22
CA LEU A 33 16.70 8.57 8.36
C LEU A 33 18.18 8.69 8.77
N PRO A 34 18.68 7.98 9.81
CA PRO A 34 20.11 7.97 10.13
C PRO A 34 20.97 7.38 9.01
N LEU A 35 20.49 6.32 8.35
CA LEU A 35 21.20 5.71 7.22
C LEU A 35 21.35 6.69 6.06
N LEU A 36 20.28 7.40 5.70
CA LEU A 36 20.29 8.41 4.64
C LEU A 36 21.20 9.58 5.00
N ALA A 37 21.13 10.06 6.25
CA ALA A 37 22.01 11.11 6.74
C ALA A 37 23.49 10.71 6.64
N TRP A 38 23.82 9.46 6.98
CA TRP A 38 25.16 8.91 6.84
C TRP A 38 25.59 8.76 5.38
N ILE A 39 24.71 8.25 4.49
CA ILE A 39 24.99 8.16 3.05
C ILE A 39 25.27 9.55 2.45
N ILE A 40 24.43 10.55 2.74
CA ILE A 40 24.64 11.91 2.23
C ILE A 40 25.94 12.50 2.80
N GLY A 41 26.19 12.32 4.10
CA GLY A 41 27.40 12.80 4.76
C GLY A 41 28.69 12.21 4.15
N THR A 42 28.71 10.90 3.89
CA THR A 42 29.88 10.26 3.23
C THR A 42 30.12 10.75 1.80
N GLN A 43 29.09 11.27 1.13
CA GLN A 43 29.15 11.68 -0.28
C GLN A 43 29.17 13.20 -0.48
N VAL A 44 29.42 14.00 0.57
CA VAL A 44 29.41 15.48 0.47
C VAL A 44 30.33 15.98 -0.65
N GLY A 45 31.51 15.38 -0.83
CA GLY A 45 32.44 15.76 -1.90
C GLY A 45 31.90 15.56 -3.31
N ASP A 46 31.25 14.41 -3.56
CA ASP A 46 30.62 14.11 -4.84
C ASP A 46 29.46 15.08 -5.10
N TRP A 47 28.66 15.36 -4.07
CA TRP A 47 27.57 16.33 -4.16
C TRP A 47 28.06 17.74 -4.44
N VAL A 48 29.17 18.19 -3.84
CA VAL A 48 29.77 19.50 -4.14
C VAL A 48 30.13 19.60 -5.62
N THR A 49 30.75 18.55 -6.18
CA THR A 49 31.11 18.50 -7.61
C THR A 49 29.87 18.61 -8.50
N ILE A 50 28.81 17.86 -8.17
CA ILE A 50 27.54 17.88 -8.91
C ILE A 50 26.87 19.27 -8.79
N LEU A 51 26.77 19.83 -7.60
CA LEU A 51 26.10 21.12 -7.37
C LEU A 51 26.84 22.29 -8.01
N ASN A 52 28.17 22.29 -7.97
CA ASN A 52 28.99 23.27 -8.68
C ASN A 52 28.77 23.16 -10.19
N GLY A 53 28.72 21.93 -10.73
CA GLY A 53 28.48 21.69 -12.17
C GLY A 53 27.06 22.07 -12.63
N VAL A 54 26.03 21.70 -11.87
CA VAL A 54 24.62 21.90 -12.23
C VAL A 54 24.19 23.36 -12.06
N PHE A 55 24.55 23.99 -10.93
CA PHE A 55 24.09 25.33 -10.59
C PHE A 55 25.13 26.43 -10.81
N GLY A 56 26.33 26.09 -11.29
CA GLY A 56 27.42 27.07 -11.48
C GLY A 56 27.88 27.69 -10.16
N THR A 57 27.83 26.92 -9.08
CA THR A 57 28.20 27.40 -7.73
C THR A 57 29.69 27.24 -7.47
N SER A 58 30.14 27.81 -6.36
CA SER A 58 31.55 27.83 -5.94
C SER A 58 31.68 27.28 -4.51
N LEU A 59 31.01 26.16 -4.23
CA LEU A 59 31.05 25.51 -2.93
C LEU A 59 32.44 24.94 -2.68
N ASP A 60 33.02 25.24 -1.51
CA ASP A 60 34.32 24.72 -1.11
C ASP A 60 34.17 23.39 -0.33
N GLN A 61 34.62 22.29 -0.96
CA GLN A 61 34.60 20.97 -0.34
C GLN A 61 35.37 20.93 0.98
N ALA A 62 36.52 21.62 1.08
CA ALA A 62 37.37 21.55 2.27
C ALA A 62 36.68 22.17 3.49
N VAL A 63 35.90 23.24 3.29
CA VAL A 63 35.11 23.90 4.34
C VAL A 63 33.97 23.00 4.82
N LEU A 64 33.35 22.27 3.91
CA LEU A 64 32.17 21.44 4.16
C LEU A 64 32.49 20.10 4.84
N THR A 65 33.72 19.58 4.67
CA THR A 65 34.19 18.35 5.31
C THR A 65 35.11 18.59 6.51
N GLN A 66 35.26 19.85 6.94
CA GLN A 66 36.08 20.19 8.11
C GLN A 66 35.36 19.81 9.41
N ASP A 67 36.09 19.38 10.44
CA ASP A 67 35.56 19.16 11.80
C ASP A 67 34.29 18.30 11.86
N SER A 68 34.18 17.29 10.99
CA SER A 68 33.02 16.39 10.95
C SER A 68 31.70 17.08 10.57
N ARG A 69 31.77 18.24 9.89
CA ARG A 69 30.60 19.01 9.41
C ARG A 69 29.75 18.22 8.42
N GLU A 70 30.34 17.30 7.68
CA GLU A 70 29.67 16.45 6.69
C GLU A 70 28.51 15.64 7.29
N TRP A 71 28.60 15.24 8.56
CA TRP A 71 27.52 14.49 9.23
C TRP A 71 26.33 15.38 9.59
N TYR A 72 26.59 16.62 10.00
CA TYR A 72 25.52 17.60 10.25
C TYR A 72 24.85 18.03 8.96
N LEU A 73 25.62 18.21 7.88
CA LEU A 73 25.10 18.48 6.55
C LEU A 73 24.25 17.32 6.03
N GLY A 74 24.73 16.09 6.19
CA GLY A 74 23.99 14.87 5.83
C GLY A 74 22.67 14.76 6.58
N LEU A 75 22.66 15.01 7.89
CA LEU A 75 21.44 15.01 8.70
C LEU A 75 20.47 16.12 8.28
N ALA A 76 20.96 17.35 8.11
CA ALA A 76 20.13 18.48 7.70
C ALA A 76 19.51 18.26 6.31
N ALA A 77 20.29 17.75 5.36
CA ALA A 77 19.84 17.41 4.02
C ALA A 77 18.82 16.26 4.04
N ALA A 78 19.05 15.20 4.84
CA ALA A 78 18.11 14.09 4.99
C ALA A 78 16.77 14.54 5.57
N VAL A 79 16.79 15.32 6.66
CA VAL A 79 15.57 15.88 7.27
C VAL A 79 14.84 16.80 6.29
N GLY A 80 15.58 17.67 5.59
CA GLY A 80 15.00 18.55 4.58
C GLY A 80 14.39 17.79 3.40
N LEU A 81 15.02 16.69 2.96
CA LEU A 81 14.49 15.85 1.89
C LEU A 81 13.15 15.23 2.31
N PHE A 82 13.06 14.68 3.52
CA PHE A 82 11.82 14.12 4.04
C PHE A 82 10.74 15.18 4.25
N ALA A 83 11.11 16.38 4.71
CA ALA A 83 10.18 17.50 4.76
C ALA A 83 9.65 17.83 3.34
N GLY A 84 10.51 17.79 2.33
CA GLY A 84 10.12 17.92 0.92
C GLY A 84 9.13 16.84 0.46
N VAL A 85 9.38 15.57 0.82
CA VAL A 85 8.45 14.45 0.55
C VAL A 85 7.11 14.66 1.27
N VAL A 86 7.10 15.07 2.54
CA VAL A 86 5.86 15.39 3.26
C VAL A 86 5.08 16.49 2.55
N LEU A 87 5.75 17.56 2.12
CA LEU A 87 5.10 18.66 1.42
C LEU A 87 4.57 18.25 0.04
N HIS A 88 5.29 17.37 -0.66
CA HIS A 88 4.82 16.73 -1.90
C HIS A 88 3.51 15.97 -1.67
N GLU A 89 3.46 15.08 -0.68
CA GLU A 89 2.25 14.33 -0.31
C GLU A 89 1.10 15.24 0.16
N LEU A 90 1.42 16.33 0.88
CA LEU A 90 0.46 17.35 1.25
C LEU A 90 -0.11 18.06 0.02
N GLY A 91 0.69 18.27 -1.03
CA GLY A 91 0.21 18.81 -2.30
C GLY A 91 -0.93 17.99 -2.88
N HIS A 92 -0.75 16.68 -3.00
CA HIS A 92 -1.82 15.76 -3.41
C HIS A 92 -3.03 15.85 -2.48
N SER A 93 -2.78 15.79 -1.18
CA SER A 93 -3.82 15.69 -0.16
C SER A 93 -4.71 16.94 -0.10
N VAL A 94 -4.12 18.14 -0.20
CA VAL A 94 -4.86 19.41 -0.19
C VAL A 94 -5.78 19.51 -1.42
N VAL A 95 -5.31 19.09 -2.59
CA VAL A 95 -6.13 19.08 -3.80
C VAL A 95 -7.23 18.01 -3.71
N ALA A 96 -6.94 16.85 -3.13
CA ALA A 96 -7.93 15.79 -2.91
C ALA A 96 -9.06 16.25 -1.97
N ILE A 97 -8.71 16.88 -0.84
CA ILE A 97 -9.68 17.45 0.11
C ILE A 97 -10.56 18.51 -0.57
N ARG A 98 -9.98 19.34 -1.44
CA ARG A 98 -10.74 20.35 -2.20
C ARG A 98 -11.81 19.73 -3.10
N TYR A 99 -11.57 18.54 -3.63
CA TYR A 99 -12.53 17.78 -4.44
C TYR A 99 -13.45 16.88 -3.61
N GLY A 100 -13.33 16.88 -2.27
CA GLY A 100 -14.20 16.13 -1.38
C GLY A 100 -13.73 14.71 -1.04
N TYR A 101 -12.50 14.34 -1.41
CA TYR A 101 -11.93 13.03 -1.06
C TYR A 101 -11.30 13.07 0.34
N PRO A 102 -11.76 12.25 1.30
CA PRO A 102 -11.18 12.19 2.64
C PRO A 102 -9.75 11.65 2.62
N ILE A 103 -8.90 12.19 3.49
CA ILE A 103 -7.53 11.74 3.72
C ILE A 103 -7.38 11.30 5.17
N ASP A 104 -7.13 10.01 5.40
CA ASP A 104 -7.07 9.44 6.75
C ASP A 104 -5.77 9.78 7.47
N SER A 105 -4.65 9.68 6.76
CA SER A 105 -3.32 10.06 7.25
C SER A 105 -2.27 10.09 6.15
N ILE A 106 -1.18 10.81 6.40
CA ILE A 106 0.08 10.70 5.65
C ILE A 106 1.06 9.91 6.50
N THR A 107 1.54 8.77 6.01
CA THR A 107 2.49 7.92 6.72
C THR A 107 3.83 7.91 6.01
N LEU A 108 4.90 8.27 6.71
CA LEU A 108 6.27 8.19 6.23
C LEU A 108 6.87 6.82 6.51
N TRP A 109 7.49 6.22 5.49
CA TRP A 109 8.10 4.88 5.55
C TRP A 109 9.38 4.84 4.70
N ILE A 110 10.05 3.68 4.66
CA ILE A 110 11.37 3.52 4.01
C ILE A 110 11.44 3.97 2.54
N LEU A 111 10.35 3.88 1.78
CA LEU A 111 10.30 4.24 0.36
C LEU A 111 9.74 5.65 0.09
N GLY A 112 9.36 6.43 1.12
CA GLY A 112 8.82 7.79 0.94
C GLY A 112 7.67 8.15 1.89
N GLY A 113 6.63 8.79 1.36
CA GLY A 113 5.37 9.03 2.05
C GLY A 113 4.21 8.36 1.31
N ILE A 114 3.21 7.88 2.05
CA ILE A 114 1.95 7.41 1.47
C ILE A 114 0.81 8.19 2.12
N ALA A 115 -0.01 8.84 1.29
CA ALA A 115 -1.32 9.34 1.70
C ALA A 115 -2.37 8.24 1.60
N SER A 116 -3.03 7.93 2.71
CA SER A 116 -4.17 7.00 2.73
C SER A 116 -5.44 7.75 2.34
N LEU A 117 -5.97 7.42 1.15
CA LEU A 117 -7.28 7.89 0.69
C LEU A 117 -8.32 6.82 1.02
N SER A 118 -9.48 7.25 1.51
CA SER A 118 -10.61 6.34 1.77
C SER A 118 -11.31 5.89 0.48
N GLU A 119 -11.25 6.72 -0.57
CA GLU A 119 -11.91 6.47 -1.86
C GLU A 119 -11.02 6.97 -3.01
N GLN A 120 -10.96 6.21 -4.10
CA GLN A 120 -10.19 6.62 -5.28
C GLN A 120 -11.02 7.54 -6.18
N PRO A 121 -10.44 8.61 -6.75
CA PRO A 121 -11.15 9.48 -7.68
C PRO A 121 -11.41 8.78 -9.02
N GLU A 122 -12.67 8.60 -9.40
CA GLU A 122 -13.06 8.07 -10.72
C GLU A 122 -13.10 9.14 -11.82
N ASP A 123 -13.35 10.41 -11.46
CA ASP A 123 -13.31 11.51 -12.41
C ASP A 123 -11.86 11.81 -12.81
N TRP A 124 -11.56 11.64 -14.10
CA TRP A 124 -10.24 11.87 -14.66
C TRP A 124 -9.70 13.28 -14.39
N ARG A 125 -10.55 14.31 -14.27
CA ARG A 125 -10.13 15.69 -13.98
C ARG A 125 -9.63 15.81 -12.56
N HIS A 126 -10.35 15.19 -11.62
CA HIS A 126 -9.96 15.17 -10.22
C HIS A 126 -8.66 14.38 -10.07
N GLU A 127 -8.58 13.19 -10.65
CA GLU A 127 -7.37 12.37 -10.60
C GLU A 127 -6.15 13.11 -11.20
N PHE A 128 -6.28 13.70 -12.39
CA PHE A 128 -5.21 14.46 -13.03
C PHE A 128 -4.72 15.62 -12.16
N SER A 129 -5.66 16.40 -11.60
CA SER A 129 -5.35 17.57 -10.79
C SER A 129 -4.68 17.18 -9.47
N ILE A 130 -5.13 16.09 -8.85
CA ILE A 130 -4.51 15.54 -7.64
C ILE A 130 -3.11 15.04 -7.98
N ALA A 131 -2.95 14.23 -9.03
CA ALA A 131 -1.67 13.61 -9.39
C ALA A 131 -0.58 14.62 -9.76
N ILE A 132 -0.91 15.76 -10.36
CA ILE A 132 0.10 16.78 -10.69
C ILE A 132 0.44 17.71 -9.50
N ALA A 133 -0.38 17.72 -8.44
CA ALA A 133 -0.22 18.64 -7.33
C ALA A 133 1.08 18.44 -6.55
N GLY A 134 1.44 17.20 -6.21
CA GLY A 134 2.71 16.88 -5.55
C GLY A 134 3.93 17.29 -6.38
N PRO A 135 4.04 16.88 -7.66
CA PRO A 135 5.10 17.34 -8.54
C PRO A 135 5.22 18.87 -8.62
N ILE A 136 4.11 19.60 -8.69
CA ILE A 136 4.13 21.08 -8.66
C ILE A 136 4.73 21.59 -7.36
N VAL A 137 4.34 21.04 -6.20
CA VAL A 137 4.91 21.42 -4.90
C VAL A 137 6.42 21.16 -4.88
N SER A 138 6.87 19.99 -5.35
CA SER A 138 8.31 19.68 -5.44
C SER A 138 9.05 20.65 -6.35
N ILE A 139 8.52 21.01 -7.53
CA ILE A 139 9.13 22.00 -8.41
C ILE A 139 9.26 23.36 -7.71
N VAL A 140 8.21 23.80 -7.00
CA VAL A 140 8.22 25.07 -6.25
C VAL A 140 9.26 25.03 -5.13
N LEU A 141 9.34 23.94 -4.36
CA LEU A 141 10.35 23.78 -3.30
C LEU A 141 11.77 23.75 -3.87
N GLY A 142 11.96 23.10 -5.02
CA GLY A 142 13.22 23.08 -5.74
C GLY A 142 13.65 24.48 -6.16
N ALA A 143 12.73 25.25 -6.75
CA ALA A 143 12.97 26.63 -7.17
C ALA A 143 13.25 27.56 -5.98
N LEU A 144 12.48 27.46 -4.89
CA LEU A 144 12.73 28.26 -3.68
C LEU A 144 14.08 27.94 -3.06
N SER A 145 14.46 26.66 -3.00
CA SER A 145 15.77 26.25 -2.49
C SER A 145 16.91 26.73 -3.38
N TRP A 146 16.72 26.73 -4.70
CA TRP A 146 17.67 27.29 -5.64
C TRP A 146 17.82 28.81 -5.47
N VAL A 147 16.72 29.53 -5.26
CA VAL A 147 16.76 30.96 -4.94
C VAL A 147 17.59 31.21 -3.67
N VAL A 148 17.37 30.45 -2.60
CA VAL A 148 18.18 30.56 -1.37
C VAL A 148 19.66 30.30 -1.63
N LEU A 149 20.00 29.28 -2.42
CA LEU A 149 21.37 28.98 -2.83
C LEU A 149 22.05 30.17 -3.54
N THR A 150 21.32 30.89 -4.40
CA THR A 150 21.85 32.04 -5.17
C THR A 150 21.92 33.35 -4.37
N LEU A 151 21.00 33.55 -3.41
CA LEU A 151 20.96 34.77 -2.60
C LEU A 151 22.01 34.79 -1.48
N PHE A 152 22.41 33.62 -1.00
CA PHE A 152 23.35 33.51 0.12
C PHE A 152 24.81 33.68 -0.34
N PRO A 153 25.63 34.47 0.39
CA PRO A 153 27.01 34.72 0.03
C PRO A 153 27.90 33.48 0.17
N PRO A 154 29.04 33.40 -0.54
CA PRO A 154 29.97 32.26 -0.45
C PRO A 154 30.53 31.98 0.95
N SER A 155 30.47 32.94 1.87
CA SER A 155 30.83 32.71 3.27
C SER A 155 29.90 31.75 4.02
N LEU A 156 28.71 31.44 3.46
CA LEU A 156 27.69 30.57 4.05
C LEU A 156 27.55 29.25 3.29
N ASP A 157 28.66 28.62 2.94
CA ASP A 157 28.68 27.39 2.13
C ASP A 157 27.89 26.23 2.75
N LEU A 158 27.79 26.13 4.09
CA LEU A 158 26.98 25.10 4.74
C LEU A 158 25.49 25.24 4.38
N VAL A 159 24.96 26.47 4.42
CA VAL A 159 23.56 26.75 4.07
C VAL A 159 23.35 26.54 2.58
N ARG A 160 24.27 27.07 1.75
CA ARG A 160 24.24 26.90 0.30
C ARG A 160 24.26 25.44 -0.10
N PHE A 161 25.10 24.61 0.51
CA PHE A 161 25.14 23.17 0.25
C PHE A 161 23.79 22.50 0.52
N VAL A 162 23.20 22.72 1.72
CA VAL A 162 21.91 22.09 2.08
C VAL A 162 20.81 22.51 1.10
N PHE A 163 20.66 23.81 0.82
CA PHE A 163 19.63 24.28 -0.10
C PHE A 163 19.91 23.91 -1.57
N GLY A 164 21.17 23.83 -1.98
CA GLY A 164 21.54 23.31 -3.29
C GLY A 164 21.18 21.83 -3.46
N TYR A 165 21.48 21.02 -2.44
CA TYR A 165 21.08 19.61 -2.39
C TYR A 165 19.56 19.48 -2.45
N LEU A 166 18.82 20.21 -1.60
CA LEU A 166 17.36 20.20 -1.59
C LEU A 166 16.75 20.69 -2.91
N ALA A 167 17.36 21.69 -3.56
CA ALA A 167 16.93 22.16 -4.87
C ALA A 167 16.99 21.04 -5.90
N LEU A 168 18.16 20.42 -6.04
CA LEU A 168 18.39 19.34 -6.99
C LEU A 168 17.49 18.14 -6.71
N MET A 169 17.38 17.72 -5.45
CA MET A 169 16.58 16.56 -5.07
C MET A 169 15.08 16.79 -5.25
N ASN A 170 14.56 17.99 -5.01
CA ASN A 170 13.15 18.29 -5.26
C ASN A 170 12.82 18.32 -6.76
N PHE A 171 13.72 18.86 -7.60
CA PHE A 171 13.57 18.75 -9.06
C PHE A 171 13.66 17.31 -9.53
N ALA A 172 14.60 16.52 -9.00
CA ALA A 172 14.73 15.10 -9.32
C ALA A 172 13.49 14.31 -8.88
N LEU A 173 12.95 14.58 -7.68
CA LEU A 173 11.71 13.97 -7.17
C LEU A 173 10.53 14.29 -8.10
N ALA A 174 10.35 15.55 -8.50
CA ALA A 174 9.30 15.93 -9.44
C ALA A 174 9.47 15.26 -10.82
N ALA A 175 10.69 15.24 -11.35
CA ALA A 175 10.97 14.64 -12.65
C ALA A 175 10.72 13.13 -12.64
N PHE A 176 11.17 12.44 -11.59
CA PHE A 176 10.93 11.01 -11.40
C PHE A 176 9.43 10.73 -11.24
N ASN A 177 8.73 11.48 -10.38
CA ASN A 177 7.30 11.30 -10.18
C ASN A 177 6.46 11.68 -11.40
N LEU A 178 6.97 12.47 -12.36
CA LEU A 178 6.28 12.74 -13.62
C LEU A 178 6.54 11.71 -14.73
N LEU A 179 7.37 10.69 -14.49
CA LEU A 179 7.58 9.63 -15.48
C LEU A 179 6.27 8.89 -15.78
N PRO A 180 5.96 8.62 -17.06
CA PRO A 180 4.67 8.05 -17.46
C PRO A 180 4.62 6.55 -17.14
N GLY A 181 4.17 6.20 -15.94
CA GLY A 181 3.98 4.80 -15.54
C GLY A 181 3.82 4.63 -14.03
N PHE A 182 3.09 3.60 -13.61
CA PHE A 182 3.03 3.25 -12.19
C PHE A 182 4.38 2.74 -11.67
N PRO A 183 4.66 2.88 -10.35
CA PRO A 183 3.82 3.43 -9.29
C PRO A 183 3.90 4.97 -9.11
N MET A 184 4.55 5.68 -10.03
CA MET A 184 4.78 7.13 -9.93
C MET A 184 3.51 7.94 -10.24
N ASP A 185 3.47 9.22 -9.84
CA ASP A 185 2.31 10.09 -10.11
C ASP A 185 2.02 10.27 -11.60
N GLY A 186 3.05 10.25 -12.44
CA GLY A 186 2.96 10.33 -13.89
C GLY A 186 2.21 9.12 -14.47
N GLY A 187 2.22 7.98 -13.78
CA GLY A 187 1.34 6.85 -14.06
C GLY A 187 -0.14 7.18 -13.85
N ARG A 188 -0.48 7.88 -12.77
CA ARG A 188 -1.84 8.39 -12.48
C ARG A 188 -2.24 9.49 -13.45
N VAL A 189 -1.32 10.39 -13.79
CA VAL A 189 -1.53 11.40 -14.85
C VAL A 189 -1.83 10.71 -16.18
N LEU A 190 -1.01 9.74 -16.59
CA LEU A 190 -1.22 8.98 -17.82
C LEU A 190 -2.55 8.23 -17.79
N ARG A 191 -2.87 7.55 -16.69
CA ARG A 191 -4.15 6.85 -16.47
C ARG A 191 -5.33 7.82 -16.64
N ALA A 192 -5.32 8.95 -15.96
CA ALA A 192 -6.37 9.96 -16.05
C ALA A 192 -6.56 10.46 -17.49
N LEU A 193 -5.47 10.70 -18.23
CA LEU A 193 -5.56 11.09 -19.64
C LEU A 193 -6.16 9.98 -20.53
N LEU A 194 -5.80 8.72 -20.29
CA LEU A 194 -6.32 7.57 -21.02
C LEU A 194 -7.79 7.28 -20.70
N ALA A 195 -8.20 7.49 -19.45
CA ALA A 195 -9.55 7.26 -18.93
C ALA A 195 -10.61 8.18 -19.57
N ARG A 196 -10.20 9.28 -20.21
CA ARG A 196 -11.11 10.17 -20.96
C ARG A 196 -11.96 9.42 -21.99
N ASN A 197 -11.36 8.42 -22.65
CA ASN A 197 -11.98 7.71 -23.77
C ASN A 197 -11.95 6.18 -23.57
N ARG A 198 -11.59 5.68 -22.38
CA ARG A 198 -11.41 4.25 -22.11
C ARG A 198 -11.94 3.91 -20.71
N PRO A 199 -12.41 2.67 -20.48
CA PRO A 199 -12.74 2.21 -19.14
C PRO A 199 -11.55 2.33 -18.17
N PHE A 200 -11.82 2.69 -16.92
CA PHE A 200 -10.81 2.91 -15.88
C PHE A 200 -9.82 1.75 -15.76
N ALA A 201 -10.31 0.51 -15.72
CA ALA A 201 -9.48 -0.69 -15.65
C ALA A 201 -8.50 -0.84 -16.83
N ARG A 202 -8.92 -0.52 -18.06
CA ARG A 202 -8.03 -0.52 -19.24
C ARG A 202 -7.01 0.60 -19.20
N ALA A 203 -7.39 1.78 -18.68
CA ALA A 203 -6.46 2.89 -18.52
C ALA A 203 -5.35 2.54 -17.50
N THR A 204 -5.70 1.91 -16.37
CA THR A 204 -4.71 1.35 -15.42
C THR A 204 -3.86 0.25 -16.07
N GLN A 205 -4.51 -0.68 -16.79
CA GLN A 205 -3.99 -1.57 -17.83
C GLN A 205 -2.68 -1.04 -18.46
N MET A 206 -2.91 -0.04 -19.30
CA MET A 206 -1.87 0.55 -20.13
C MET A 206 -0.83 1.31 -19.30
N ALA A 207 -1.23 2.10 -18.30
CA ALA A 207 -0.29 2.86 -17.47
C ALA A 207 0.69 1.94 -16.71
N ALA A 208 0.22 0.79 -16.22
CA ALA A 208 1.05 -0.22 -15.59
C ALA A 208 1.99 -0.90 -16.60
N GLU A 209 1.55 -1.16 -17.83
CA GLU A 209 2.42 -1.69 -18.89
C GLU A 209 3.56 -0.75 -19.22
N VAL A 210 3.31 0.57 -19.32
CA VAL A 210 4.39 1.55 -19.52
C VAL A 210 5.38 1.53 -18.34
N GLY A 211 4.89 1.46 -17.11
CA GLY A 211 5.74 1.34 -15.91
C GLY A 211 6.58 0.06 -15.90
N LYS A 212 6.01 -1.09 -16.27
CA LYS A 212 6.73 -2.37 -16.39
C LYS A 212 7.79 -2.33 -17.48
N LEU A 213 7.49 -1.74 -18.64
CA LEU A 213 8.46 -1.57 -19.72
C LEU A 213 9.63 -0.69 -19.26
N PHE A 214 9.34 0.42 -18.59
CA PHE A 214 10.36 1.29 -18.02
C PHE A 214 11.23 0.56 -16.99
N ALA A 215 10.62 -0.21 -16.09
CA ALA A 215 11.33 -1.03 -15.12
C ALA A 215 12.28 -2.05 -15.81
N ILE A 216 11.82 -2.74 -16.85
CA ILE A 216 12.66 -3.70 -17.60
C ILE A 216 13.87 -2.98 -18.22
N LEU A 217 13.65 -1.85 -18.89
CA LEU A 217 14.73 -1.05 -19.48
C LEU A 217 15.73 -0.56 -18.43
N LEU A 218 15.22 -0.06 -17.29
CA LEU A 218 16.05 0.39 -16.17
C LEU A 218 16.85 -0.77 -15.56
N GLY A 219 16.25 -1.95 -15.46
CA GLY A 219 16.92 -3.16 -14.97
C GLY A 219 18.05 -3.61 -15.91
N ILE A 220 17.83 -3.56 -17.23
CA ILE A 220 18.87 -3.86 -18.23
C ILE A 220 20.03 -2.87 -18.10
N VAL A 221 19.75 -1.57 -17.98
CA VAL A 221 20.80 -0.57 -17.74
C VAL A 221 21.51 -0.86 -16.40
N GLY A 222 20.77 -1.24 -15.37
CA GLY A 222 21.30 -1.61 -14.06
C GLY A 222 22.29 -2.77 -14.08
N LEU A 223 22.11 -3.76 -14.97
CA LEU A 223 23.06 -4.87 -15.14
C LEU A 223 24.46 -4.42 -15.55
N PHE A 224 24.55 -3.32 -16.30
CA PHE A 224 25.83 -2.78 -16.80
C PHE A 224 26.32 -1.57 -15.99
N ALA A 225 25.45 -0.92 -15.22
CA ALA A 225 25.76 0.30 -14.49
C ALA A 225 25.87 0.08 -12.97
N ASN A 226 24.79 -0.35 -12.31
CA ASN A 226 24.73 -0.46 -10.85
C ASN A 226 23.57 -1.37 -10.38
N LEU A 227 23.87 -2.25 -9.43
CA LEU A 227 22.89 -3.12 -8.75
C LEU A 227 21.71 -2.35 -8.14
N PHE A 228 21.93 -1.13 -7.65
CA PHE A 228 20.85 -0.29 -7.11
C PHE A 228 19.76 0.02 -8.14
N LEU A 229 20.11 0.19 -9.43
CA LEU A 229 19.13 0.40 -10.49
C LEU A 229 18.27 -0.86 -10.72
N ILE A 230 18.85 -2.05 -10.51
CA ILE A 230 18.10 -3.30 -10.57
C ILE A 230 17.09 -3.38 -9.44
N LEU A 231 17.46 -2.97 -8.23
CA LEU A 231 16.53 -2.90 -7.10
C LEU A 231 15.40 -1.90 -7.35
N ILE A 232 15.71 -0.69 -7.85
CA ILE A 232 14.69 0.31 -8.21
C ILE A 232 13.77 -0.25 -9.30
N ALA A 233 14.32 -0.86 -10.36
CA ALA A 233 13.55 -1.51 -11.41
C ALA A 233 12.59 -2.57 -10.86
N PHE A 234 13.05 -3.42 -9.95
CA PHE A 234 12.22 -4.44 -9.31
C PHE A 234 11.03 -3.82 -8.55
N PHE A 235 11.28 -2.78 -7.75
CA PHE A 235 10.21 -2.07 -7.03
C PHE A 235 9.21 -1.39 -7.97
N ILE A 236 9.68 -0.76 -9.05
CA ILE A 236 8.79 -0.16 -10.07
C ILE A 236 7.93 -1.26 -10.73
N TYR A 237 8.53 -2.40 -11.10
CA TYR A 237 7.80 -3.49 -11.74
C TYR A 237 6.71 -4.06 -10.84
N ILE A 238 7.02 -4.31 -9.56
CA ILE A 238 6.05 -4.80 -8.58
C ILE A 238 4.95 -3.78 -8.33
N GLY A 239 5.31 -2.50 -8.13
CA GLY A 239 4.33 -1.43 -7.90
C GLY A 239 3.39 -1.22 -9.09
N ALA A 240 3.90 -1.31 -10.32
CA ALA A 240 3.07 -1.28 -11.52
C ALA A 240 2.14 -2.50 -11.61
N SER A 241 2.66 -3.69 -11.28
CA SER A 241 1.89 -4.94 -11.34
C SER A 241 0.80 -5.00 -10.27
N SER A 242 1.07 -4.52 -9.06
CA SER A 242 0.10 -4.50 -7.97
C SER A 242 -1.07 -3.57 -8.25
N GLU A 243 -0.82 -2.38 -8.81
CA GLU A 243 -1.87 -1.43 -9.20
C GLU A 243 -2.74 -2.00 -10.34
N SER A 244 -2.07 -2.61 -11.33
CA SER A 244 -2.57 -3.59 -12.29
C SER A 244 -3.68 -4.50 -11.78
N GLN A 245 -3.24 -5.37 -10.89
CA GLN A 245 -4.01 -6.47 -10.36
C GLN A 245 -5.16 -5.98 -9.48
N ARG A 246 -4.92 -4.98 -8.62
CA ARG A 246 -5.95 -4.43 -7.73
C ARG A 246 -7.12 -3.82 -8.50
N THR A 247 -6.83 -2.98 -9.50
CA THR A 247 -7.89 -2.36 -10.31
C THR A 247 -8.66 -3.42 -11.09
N THR A 248 -7.97 -4.40 -11.66
CA THR A 248 -8.62 -5.47 -12.43
C THR A 248 -9.51 -6.34 -11.54
N MET A 249 -9.10 -6.59 -10.29
CA MET A 249 -9.89 -7.34 -9.31
C MET A 249 -11.12 -6.55 -8.85
N THR A 250 -10.95 -5.26 -8.56
CA THR A 250 -12.06 -4.36 -8.20
C THR A 250 -13.10 -4.30 -9.32
N ALA A 251 -12.65 -4.12 -10.58
CA ALA A 251 -13.55 -4.07 -11.74
C ALA A 251 -14.23 -5.42 -12.03
N ALA A 252 -13.60 -6.55 -11.68
CA ALA A 252 -14.21 -7.87 -11.84
C ALA A 252 -15.32 -8.11 -10.81
N PHE A 253 -15.17 -7.60 -9.58
CA PHE A 253 -16.17 -7.72 -8.53
C PHE A 253 -17.17 -6.57 -8.48
N GLU A 254 -17.09 -5.60 -9.39
CA GLU A 254 -18.05 -4.51 -9.48
C GLU A 254 -19.48 -5.06 -9.65
N GLY A 255 -20.33 -4.84 -8.65
CA GLY A 255 -21.71 -5.32 -8.62
C GLY A 255 -21.88 -6.78 -8.19
N VAL A 256 -20.82 -7.45 -7.71
CA VAL A 256 -20.86 -8.80 -7.14
C VAL A 256 -20.95 -8.71 -5.62
N THR A 257 -21.95 -9.36 -5.04
CA THR A 257 -22.14 -9.42 -3.59
C THR A 257 -21.52 -10.67 -2.98
N VAL A 258 -21.35 -10.68 -1.67
CA VAL A 258 -20.91 -11.88 -0.94
C VAL A 258 -21.87 -13.05 -1.14
N ASP A 259 -23.18 -12.80 -1.18
CA ASP A 259 -24.23 -13.80 -1.44
C ASP A 259 -24.03 -14.54 -2.77
N ASP A 260 -23.51 -13.86 -3.80
CA ASP A 260 -23.27 -14.45 -5.13
C ASP A 260 -22.10 -15.47 -5.13
N VAL A 261 -21.22 -15.43 -4.12
CA VAL A 261 -19.96 -16.20 -4.10
C VAL A 261 -19.84 -17.11 -2.87
N MET A 262 -20.60 -16.86 -1.81
CA MET A 262 -20.49 -17.61 -0.56
C MET A 262 -20.94 -19.07 -0.69
N THR A 263 -20.44 -19.91 0.23
CA THR A 263 -21.09 -21.19 0.53
C THR A 263 -22.27 -20.93 1.46
N PRO A 264 -23.53 -21.21 1.06
CA PRO A 264 -24.71 -20.94 1.86
C PRO A 264 -24.82 -21.90 3.06
N GLU A 265 -25.54 -21.50 4.10
CA GLU A 265 -25.68 -22.24 5.37
C GLU A 265 -26.01 -23.73 5.19
N ARG A 266 -26.95 -24.04 4.27
CA ARG A 266 -27.38 -25.42 3.95
C ARG A 266 -26.25 -26.33 3.46
N ASP A 267 -25.19 -25.75 2.90
CA ASP A 267 -24.07 -26.46 2.29
C ASP A 267 -22.80 -26.37 3.18
N LEU A 268 -22.87 -25.65 4.32
CA LEU A 268 -21.74 -25.50 5.24
C LEU A 268 -21.39 -26.84 5.89
N LYS A 269 -20.11 -27.20 5.79
CA LYS A 269 -19.52 -28.24 6.62
C LYS A 269 -19.09 -27.60 7.94
N THR A 270 -19.69 -28.06 9.04
CA THR A 270 -19.36 -27.60 10.39
C THR A 270 -18.83 -28.74 11.25
N VAL A 271 -18.21 -28.39 12.38
CA VAL A 271 -17.74 -29.32 13.42
C VAL A 271 -18.36 -28.94 14.75
N ALA A 272 -18.69 -29.91 15.59
CA ALA A 272 -19.22 -29.63 16.91
C ALA A 272 -18.08 -29.24 17.86
N LYS A 273 -18.38 -28.40 18.86
CA LYS A 273 -17.38 -27.93 19.83
C LYS A 273 -16.73 -29.06 20.64
N ASP A 274 -17.44 -30.15 20.87
CA ASP A 274 -17.01 -31.34 21.60
C ASP A 274 -16.30 -32.40 20.73
N THR A 275 -16.23 -32.21 19.41
CA THR A 275 -15.44 -33.06 18.50
C THR A 275 -13.97 -33.07 18.94
N THR A 276 -13.30 -34.22 18.90
CA THR A 276 -11.87 -34.29 19.26
C THR A 276 -10.98 -33.72 18.16
N VAL A 277 -9.77 -33.28 18.51
CA VAL A 277 -8.80 -32.78 17.51
C VAL A 277 -8.36 -33.91 16.57
N ALA A 278 -8.32 -35.16 17.04
CA ALA A 278 -8.03 -36.32 16.20
C ALA A 278 -9.09 -36.51 15.10
N GLU A 279 -10.37 -36.48 15.48
CA GLU A 279 -11.49 -36.59 14.54
C GLU A 279 -11.52 -35.40 13.57
N LEU A 280 -11.26 -34.18 14.06
CA LEU A 280 -11.13 -32.99 13.22
C LEU A 280 -10.08 -33.19 12.12
N MET A 281 -8.90 -33.72 12.46
CA MET A 281 -7.81 -33.94 11.51
C MET A 281 -8.18 -35.00 10.46
N GLU A 282 -8.90 -36.05 10.84
CA GLU A 282 -9.43 -37.05 9.91
C GLU A 282 -10.46 -36.46 8.95
N ARG A 283 -11.35 -35.58 9.46
CA ARG A 283 -12.30 -34.83 8.64
C ARG A 283 -11.60 -33.88 7.68
N MET A 284 -10.61 -33.11 8.14
CA MET A 284 -9.80 -32.24 7.28
C MET A 284 -9.14 -33.02 6.12
N PHE A 285 -8.63 -34.22 6.39
CA PHE A 285 -8.00 -35.07 5.38
C PHE A 285 -9.01 -35.62 4.36
N SER A 286 -10.15 -36.14 4.84
CA SER A 286 -11.16 -36.77 3.99
C SER A 286 -11.96 -35.75 3.17
N GLU A 287 -12.37 -34.65 3.79
CA GLU A 287 -13.17 -33.60 3.14
C GLU A 287 -12.29 -32.56 2.40
N ARG A 288 -10.97 -32.58 2.60
CA ARG A 288 -9.99 -31.66 1.99
C ARG A 288 -10.24 -30.18 2.32
N HIS A 289 -10.71 -29.91 3.52
CA HIS A 289 -10.87 -28.56 4.05
C HIS A 289 -9.84 -28.29 5.15
N THR A 290 -9.33 -27.06 5.18
CA THR A 290 -8.32 -26.63 6.17
C THR A 290 -8.89 -25.75 7.27
N GLY A 291 -10.22 -25.66 7.38
CA GLY A 291 -10.89 -24.97 8.47
C GLY A 291 -12.41 -25.06 8.39
N TYR A 292 -13.04 -24.97 9.55
CA TYR A 292 -14.45 -25.24 9.76
C TYR A 292 -15.07 -24.22 10.72
N PRO A 293 -16.31 -23.77 10.48
CA PRO A 293 -17.14 -23.18 11.51
C PRO A 293 -17.43 -24.21 12.61
N VAL A 294 -17.25 -23.78 13.86
CA VAL A 294 -17.54 -24.58 15.04
C VAL A 294 -18.93 -24.25 15.54
N THR A 295 -19.74 -25.26 15.80
CA THR A 295 -21.12 -25.10 16.27
C THR A 295 -21.35 -25.63 17.68
N GLU A 296 -22.23 -24.95 18.42
CA GLU A 296 -22.76 -25.37 19.72
C GLU A 296 -24.27 -25.11 19.72
N ASN A 297 -25.07 -26.14 19.98
CA ASN A 297 -26.55 -26.06 19.91
C ASN A 297 -27.09 -25.48 18.59
N GLY A 298 -26.43 -25.80 17.46
CA GLY A 298 -26.84 -25.35 16.13
C GLY A 298 -26.45 -23.92 15.77
N ARG A 299 -25.71 -23.20 16.63
CA ARG A 299 -25.19 -21.86 16.34
C ARG A 299 -23.69 -21.88 16.13
N VAL A 300 -23.18 -21.08 15.19
CA VAL A 300 -21.75 -20.88 15.01
C VAL A 300 -21.20 -20.09 16.20
N VAL A 301 -20.24 -20.68 16.92
CA VAL A 301 -19.61 -20.10 18.11
C VAL A 301 -18.11 -19.83 17.93
N GLY A 302 -17.54 -20.28 16.81
CA GLY A 302 -16.12 -20.14 16.54
C GLY A 302 -15.70 -20.64 15.17
N MET A 303 -14.40 -20.58 14.92
CA MET A 303 -13.73 -21.16 13.75
C MET A 303 -12.53 -21.97 14.21
N VAL A 304 -12.29 -23.11 13.58
CA VAL A 304 -11.08 -23.92 13.79
C VAL A 304 -10.38 -24.13 12.46
N THR A 305 -9.05 -24.05 12.46
CA THR A 305 -8.21 -24.22 11.28
C THR A 305 -7.23 -25.37 11.44
N LEU A 306 -6.61 -25.78 10.33
CA LEU A 306 -5.53 -26.77 10.36
C LEU A 306 -4.34 -26.30 11.21
N GLU A 307 -4.08 -25.00 11.28
CA GLU A 307 -3.01 -24.45 12.10
C GLU A 307 -3.31 -24.65 13.60
N ASP A 308 -4.54 -24.38 14.02
CA ASP A 308 -5.01 -24.61 15.39
C ASP A 308 -4.87 -26.09 15.79
N ALA A 309 -5.32 -27.00 14.92
CA ALA A 309 -5.22 -28.43 15.15
C ALA A 309 -3.77 -28.94 15.20
N ARG A 310 -2.87 -28.35 14.39
CA ARG A 310 -1.44 -28.72 14.36
C ARG A 310 -0.67 -28.27 15.60
N ASN A 311 -1.15 -27.25 16.32
CA ASN A 311 -0.55 -26.81 17.57
C ASN A 311 -0.74 -27.82 18.71
N VAL A 312 -1.66 -28.78 18.56
CA VAL A 312 -1.84 -29.90 19.49
C VAL A 312 -0.91 -31.05 19.13
N LYS A 313 -0.15 -31.54 20.12
CA LYS A 313 0.74 -32.69 19.96
C LYS A 313 -0.07 -33.93 19.61
N GLU A 314 0.45 -34.77 18.73
CA GLU A 314 -0.24 -35.95 18.21
C GLU A 314 -0.81 -36.86 19.32
N VAL A 315 -0.03 -37.11 20.37
CA VAL A 315 -0.43 -37.95 21.51
C VAL A 315 -1.53 -37.34 22.40
N GLU A 316 -1.83 -36.05 22.26
CA GLU A 316 -2.84 -35.32 23.04
C GLU A 316 -4.14 -35.09 22.26
N ARG A 317 -4.18 -35.39 20.95
CA ARG A 317 -5.30 -35.03 20.07
C ARG A 317 -6.62 -35.70 20.39
N ASP A 318 -6.60 -36.88 21.01
CA ASP A 318 -7.80 -37.56 21.48
C ASP A 318 -8.37 -36.97 22.77
N ALA A 319 -7.54 -36.25 23.55
CA ALA A 319 -7.92 -35.65 24.81
C ALA A 319 -8.41 -34.19 24.67
N TYR A 320 -7.93 -33.48 23.65
CA TYR A 320 -8.35 -32.12 23.35
C TYR A 320 -9.55 -32.10 22.40
N THR A 321 -10.46 -31.16 22.62
CA THR A 321 -11.61 -30.91 21.77
C THR A 321 -11.38 -29.72 20.85
N VAL A 322 -12.21 -29.60 19.81
CA VAL A 322 -12.24 -28.43 18.93
C VAL A 322 -12.47 -27.16 19.74
N GLY A 323 -13.34 -27.20 20.75
CA GLY A 323 -13.62 -26.07 21.63
C GLY A 323 -12.40 -25.55 22.39
N ASP A 324 -11.41 -26.41 22.65
CA ASP A 324 -10.17 -26.02 23.36
C ASP A 324 -9.18 -25.26 22.47
N VAL A 325 -9.29 -25.42 21.14
CA VAL A 325 -8.34 -24.86 20.16
C VAL A 325 -8.96 -23.86 19.20
N MET A 326 -10.29 -23.76 19.15
CA MET A 326 -10.97 -22.85 18.23
C MET A 326 -10.75 -21.38 18.58
N THR A 327 -10.83 -20.53 17.57
CA THR A 327 -10.94 -19.08 17.74
C THR A 327 -12.42 -18.72 17.93
N ASN A 328 -12.76 -18.10 19.07
CA ASN A 328 -14.12 -17.65 19.37
C ASN A 328 -14.51 -16.36 18.62
N ASP A 329 -13.54 -15.47 18.39
CA ASP A 329 -13.76 -14.21 17.69
C ASP A 329 -13.70 -14.41 16.18
N VAL A 330 -14.86 -14.71 15.60
CA VAL A 330 -15.01 -14.87 14.15
C VAL A 330 -15.29 -13.52 13.48
N TYR A 331 -14.55 -13.24 12.42
CA TYR A 331 -14.82 -12.07 11.59
C TYR A 331 -16.02 -12.34 10.69
N THR A 332 -16.96 -11.39 10.68
CA THR A 332 -18.22 -11.49 9.94
C THR A 332 -18.29 -10.48 8.82
N ILE A 333 -19.11 -10.77 7.81
CA ILE A 333 -19.43 -9.83 6.74
C ILE A 333 -20.93 -9.92 6.36
N PRO A 334 -21.59 -8.79 6.03
CA PRO A 334 -22.98 -8.83 5.58
C PRO A 334 -23.14 -9.57 4.25
N GLN A 335 -24.21 -10.35 4.10
CA GLN A 335 -24.50 -11.12 2.88
C GLN A 335 -24.59 -10.28 1.60
N TYR A 336 -25.12 -9.05 1.70
CA TYR A 336 -25.22 -8.11 0.57
C TYR A 336 -24.07 -7.10 0.55
N GLY A 337 -23.00 -7.37 1.30
CA GLY A 337 -21.75 -6.63 1.19
C GLY A 337 -21.07 -6.91 -0.15
N ASP A 338 -20.18 -6.00 -0.54
CA ASP A 338 -19.39 -6.11 -1.77
C ASP A 338 -18.31 -7.20 -1.64
N ALA A 339 -18.13 -8.01 -2.70
CA ALA A 339 -17.18 -9.13 -2.68
C ALA A 339 -15.72 -8.69 -2.56
N MET A 340 -15.35 -7.51 -3.10
CA MET A 340 -14.01 -6.95 -2.93
C MET A 340 -13.77 -6.57 -1.46
N SER A 341 -14.78 -6.01 -0.79
CA SER A 341 -14.74 -5.69 0.64
C SER A 341 -14.51 -6.94 1.50
N ALA A 342 -15.05 -8.10 1.11
CA ALA A 342 -14.76 -9.38 1.76
C ALA A 342 -13.28 -9.78 1.65
N LEU A 343 -12.69 -9.60 0.47
CA LEU A 343 -11.29 -9.90 0.24
C LEU A 343 -10.36 -8.96 1.01
N GLU A 344 -10.70 -7.67 1.06
CA GLU A 344 -9.99 -6.65 1.83
C GLU A 344 -10.06 -6.94 3.33
N ALA A 345 -11.25 -7.26 3.87
CA ALA A 345 -11.42 -7.66 5.27
C ALA A 345 -10.61 -8.91 5.64
N MET A 346 -10.59 -9.93 4.76
CA MET A 346 -9.73 -11.11 4.95
C MET A 346 -8.24 -10.75 5.01
N GLN A 347 -7.79 -9.82 4.17
CA GLN A 347 -6.40 -9.37 4.17
C GLN A 347 -6.06 -8.52 5.40
N GLU A 348 -6.95 -7.60 5.79
CA GLU A 348 -6.76 -6.72 6.94
C GLU A 348 -6.68 -7.51 8.26
N HIS A 349 -7.55 -8.51 8.42
CA HIS A 349 -7.60 -9.36 9.60
C HIS A 349 -6.62 -10.54 9.54
N GLY A 350 -5.94 -10.75 8.42
CA GLY A 350 -5.02 -11.89 8.23
C GLY A 350 -5.73 -13.25 8.27
N VAL A 351 -7.01 -13.31 7.92
CA VAL A 351 -7.82 -14.54 7.92
C VAL A 351 -8.09 -15.04 6.50
N GLY A 352 -8.35 -16.34 6.37
CA GLY A 352 -8.67 -16.96 5.08
C GLY A 352 -10.17 -17.06 4.77
N ARG A 353 -11.03 -16.77 5.75
CA ARG A 353 -12.48 -17.01 5.72
C ARG A 353 -13.23 -16.00 6.57
N LEU A 354 -14.45 -15.66 6.17
CA LEU A 354 -15.37 -14.81 6.91
C LEU A 354 -16.72 -15.51 7.03
N ILE A 355 -17.34 -15.39 8.21
CA ILE A 355 -18.72 -15.83 8.42
C ILE A 355 -19.66 -14.80 7.78
N VAL A 356 -20.60 -15.27 6.98
CA VAL A 356 -21.58 -14.38 6.34
C VAL A 356 -22.82 -14.29 7.20
N VAL A 357 -23.28 -13.08 7.47
CA VAL A 357 -24.43 -12.80 8.33
C VAL A 357 -25.52 -12.02 7.61
N ASP A 358 -26.77 -12.25 8.02
CA ASP A 358 -27.91 -11.45 7.58
C ASP A 358 -28.04 -10.12 8.36
N ALA A 359 -29.16 -9.40 8.14
CA ALA A 359 -29.43 -8.14 8.83
C ALA A 359 -29.72 -8.31 10.34
N ASN A 360 -30.09 -9.51 10.79
CA ASN A 360 -30.35 -9.82 12.20
C ASN A 360 -29.08 -10.29 12.93
N GLY A 361 -28.01 -10.57 12.19
CA GLY A 361 -26.75 -11.10 12.71
C GLY A 361 -26.70 -12.63 12.75
N ASP A 362 -27.69 -13.30 12.13
CA ASP A 362 -27.73 -14.75 12.03
C ASP A 362 -26.78 -15.22 10.91
N THR A 363 -26.13 -16.36 11.12
CA THR A 363 -25.19 -16.93 10.13
C THR A 363 -25.95 -17.48 8.94
N VAL A 364 -25.65 -17.01 7.74
CA VAL A 364 -26.29 -17.45 6.49
C VAL A 364 -25.31 -18.11 5.52
N GLY A 365 -24.01 -18.09 5.83
CA GLY A 365 -22.99 -18.70 4.98
C GLY A 365 -21.57 -18.50 5.46
N LEU A 366 -20.63 -18.87 4.60
CA LEU A 366 -19.19 -18.69 4.76
C LEU A 366 -18.63 -18.29 3.40
N VAL A 367 -17.76 -17.28 3.38
CA VAL A 367 -16.98 -16.94 2.19
C VAL A 367 -15.50 -17.15 2.49
N SER A 368 -14.79 -17.84 1.61
CA SER A 368 -13.34 -18.04 1.70
C SER A 368 -12.58 -17.28 0.62
N ARG A 369 -11.29 -17.06 0.85
CA ARG A 369 -10.38 -16.50 -0.17
C ARG A 369 -10.40 -17.34 -1.45
N THR A 370 -10.52 -18.65 -1.33
CA THR A 370 -10.58 -19.56 -2.47
C THR A 370 -11.86 -19.35 -3.30
N ASP A 371 -13.00 -19.12 -2.65
CA ASP A 371 -14.27 -18.88 -3.33
C ASP A 371 -14.19 -17.58 -4.15
N LEU A 372 -13.70 -16.51 -3.53
CA LEU A 372 -13.47 -15.22 -4.20
C LEU A 372 -12.51 -15.36 -5.38
N MET A 373 -11.35 -16.02 -5.20
CA MET A 373 -10.40 -16.20 -6.30
C MET A 373 -10.96 -17.08 -7.43
N THR A 374 -11.80 -18.07 -7.10
CA THR A 374 -12.48 -18.90 -8.08
C THR A 374 -13.49 -18.08 -8.88
N ALA A 375 -14.31 -17.28 -8.21
CA ALA A 375 -15.26 -16.37 -8.85
C ALA A 375 -14.54 -15.35 -9.75
N PHE A 376 -13.44 -14.76 -9.29
CA PHE A 376 -12.61 -13.86 -10.09
C PHE A 376 -12.12 -14.52 -11.39
N ASN A 377 -11.57 -15.74 -11.30
CA ASN A 377 -11.09 -16.47 -12.47
C ASN A 377 -12.23 -16.79 -13.46
N ILE A 378 -13.42 -17.10 -12.96
CA ILE A 378 -14.61 -17.32 -13.81
C ILE A 378 -14.99 -16.01 -14.52
N ILE A 379 -15.08 -14.90 -13.80
CA ILE A 379 -15.46 -13.59 -14.36
C ILE A 379 -14.47 -13.17 -15.45
N GLN A 380 -13.17 -13.29 -15.20
CA GLN A 380 -12.14 -12.94 -16.18
C GLN A 380 -12.22 -13.77 -17.47
N ASN A 381 -12.40 -15.09 -17.35
CA ASN A 381 -12.39 -15.99 -18.50
C ASN A 381 -13.69 -15.97 -19.31
N THR A 382 -14.82 -15.64 -18.66
CA THR A 382 -16.13 -15.69 -19.31
C THR A 382 -16.54 -14.33 -19.90
N GLY A 383 -15.83 -13.24 -19.56
CA GLY A 383 -16.16 -11.88 -20.01
C GLY A 383 -17.54 -11.39 -19.54
N ARG A 384 -18.14 -12.09 -18.58
CA ARG A 384 -19.47 -11.82 -18.06
C ARG A 384 -19.35 -10.61 -17.12
N LYS A 385 -19.88 -9.46 -17.53
CA LYS A 385 -20.25 -8.42 -16.56
C LYS A 385 -21.27 -9.06 -15.62
N ALA A 386 -21.19 -8.77 -14.32
CA ALA A 386 -22.24 -9.14 -13.38
C ALA A 386 -23.54 -8.48 -13.85
N GLU A 387 -24.31 -9.19 -14.68
CA GLU A 387 -25.69 -8.80 -14.97
C GLU A 387 -26.43 -8.91 -13.65
N SER A 388 -27.04 -7.79 -13.28
CA SER A 388 -27.84 -7.61 -12.08
C SER A 388 -28.72 -8.83 -11.76
N PRO A 389 -28.96 -9.12 -10.47
CA PRO A 389 -29.54 -10.37 -9.97
C PRO A 389 -30.95 -10.61 -10.52
N SER A 390 -31.06 -11.21 -11.70
CA SER A 390 -32.29 -11.71 -12.29
C SER A 390 -32.51 -13.20 -11.96
N LEU A 391 -32.11 -13.61 -10.76
CA LEU A 391 -32.50 -14.87 -10.14
C LEU A 391 -33.25 -14.56 -8.84
N ARG A 392 -34.32 -13.77 -8.98
CA ARG A 392 -35.42 -13.71 -8.00
C ARG A 392 -36.68 -14.22 -8.68
N THR A 393 -36.76 -15.53 -8.87
CA THR A 393 -38.00 -16.27 -9.06
C THR A 393 -37.90 -17.58 -8.32
#